data_AF-A0A3D3JX77-F1
#
_entry.id   AF-A0A3D3JX77-F1
#
_cell.length_a   1.000
_cell.length_b   1.000
_cell.length_c   1.000
_cell.angle_alpha   90.00
_cell.angle_beta   90.00
_cell.angle_gamma   90.00
#
_symmetry.space_group_name_H-M   'P 1'
#
loop_
_entity.id
_entity.type
_entity.pdbx_description
1 polymer ?
#
loop_
_entity_poly.entity_id
_entity_poly.type
_entity_poly.pdbx_seq_one_letter_code
_entity_poly.pdbx_strand_id
1 'polypeptide(L)'
;MIRYFIPLFVLVHCAFAADRTAAWKKVAEAEANGLPKTAMELLEPIVEGALADKAYAEAVKAITKKIRHHTEIQGGKAEEKIGNLQAEIEDAPDEVKPILQTILAHWYWHFFQQNRWRFMQRTQTGEAAGNDIMSWDLARILAEIDKHFSTALAAGENLQKMSIADYTELLT
;
A
#
# COMPACT_ATOMS: atom_id res chain seq x y z
N MET A 1 19.93 23.06 -52.78
CA MET A 1 19.76 22.90 -51.32
C MET A 1 18.35 22.41 -51.04
N ILE A 2 18.17 21.13 -50.75
CA ILE A 2 16.85 20.53 -50.46
C ILE A 2 16.79 20.32 -48.94
N ARG A 3 15.89 21.04 -48.26
CA ARG A 3 15.61 20.88 -46.83
C ARG A 3 14.59 19.74 -46.67
N TYR A 4 15.02 18.61 -46.13
CA TYR A 4 14.10 17.54 -45.70
C TYR A 4 13.52 17.89 -44.33
N PHE A 5 12.20 18.11 -44.28
CA PHE A 5 11.44 18.27 -43.05
C PHE A 5 11.01 16.86 -42.62
N ILE A 6 11.68 16.29 -41.61
CA ILE A 6 11.27 15.02 -41.00
C ILE A 6 10.15 15.35 -40.01
N PRO A 7 8.90 14.86 -40.18
CA PRO A 7 7.88 15.03 -39.17
C PRO A 7 8.22 14.13 -37.98
N LEU A 8 8.48 14.75 -36.82
CA LEU A 8 8.61 14.08 -35.54
C LEU A 8 7.24 13.50 -35.17
N PHE A 9 7.06 12.20 -35.43
CA PHE A 9 5.91 11.45 -34.92
C PHE A 9 6.09 11.28 -33.41
N VAL A 10 5.41 12.12 -32.63
CA VAL A 10 5.29 11.91 -31.18
C VAL A 10 4.40 10.69 -30.99
N LEU A 11 5.03 9.55 -30.70
CA LEU A 11 4.37 8.31 -30.34
C LEU A 11 3.80 8.49 -28.92
N VAL A 12 2.55 8.97 -28.85
CA VAL A 12 1.76 8.97 -27.62
C VAL A 12 1.55 7.52 -27.22
N HIS A 13 2.40 7.01 -26.33
CA HIS A 13 2.17 5.74 -25.65
C HIS A 13 1.05 5.96 -24.64
N CYS A 14 -0.21 5.82 -25.08
CA CYS A 14 -1.29 5.49 -24.16
C CYS A 14 -1.01 4.07 -23.66
N ALA A 15 -0.43 3.96 -22.47
CA ALA A 15 -0.47 2.72 -21.70
C ALA A 15 -1.95 2.45 -21.37
N PHE A 16 -2.63 1.67 -22.21
CA PHE A 16 -3.92 1.11 -21.85
C PHE A 16 -3.65 0.04 -20.80
N ALA A 17 -3.98 0.32 -19.53
CA ALA A 17 -3.99 -0.70 -18.50
C ALA A 17 -4.87 -1.87 -18.98
N ALA A 18 -4.40 -3.10 -18.85
CA ALA A 18 -5.16 -4.27 -19.27
C ALA A 18 -6.47 -4.38 -18.47
N ASP A 19 -7.57 -4.75 -19.14
CA ASP A 19 -8.86 -4.97 -18.48
C ASP A 19 -8.78 -6.19 -17.56
N ARG A 20 -8.76 -5.92 -16.24
CA ARG A 20 -8.74 -6.94 -15.17
C ARG A 20 -10.11 -7.17 -14.52
N THR A 21 -11.20 -6.71 -15.13
CA THR A 21 -12.57 -6.84 -14.58
C THR A 21 -12.92 -8.29 -14.22
N ALA A 22 -12.58 -9.24 -15.10
CA ALA A 22 -12.84 -10.66 -14.86
C ALA A 22 -12.04 -11.23 -13.68
N ALA A 23 -10.80 -10.77 -13.47
CA ALA A 23 -9.96 -11.18 -12.34
C ALA A 23 -10.53 -10.65 -11.02
N TRP A 24 -10.91 -9.38 -10.98
CA TRP A 24 -11.57 -8.77 -9.81
C TRP A 24 -12.90 -9.44 -9.46
N LYS A 25 -13.67 -9.88 -10.46
CA LYS A 25 -14.91 -10.64 -10.21
C LYS A 25 -14.64 -11.94 -9.46
N LYS A 26 -13.58 -12.68 -9.83
CA LYS A 26 -13.19 -13.91 -9.11
C LYS A 26 -12.74 -13.62 -7.69
N VAL A 27 -12.00 -12.52 -7.46
CA VAL A 27 -11.63 -12.09 -6.10
C VAL A 27 -12.89 -11.81 -5.29
N ALA A 28 -13.83 -11.04 -5.82
CA ALA A 28 -15.08 -10.72 -5.12
C ALA A 28 -15.93 -11.97 -4.82
N GLU A 29 -15.99 -12.94 -5.75
CA GLU A 29 -16.64 -14.22 -5.53
C GLU A 29 -15.97 -15.03 -4.40
N ALA A 30 -14.64 -15.07 -4.35
CA ALA A 30 -13.91 -15.72 -3.26
C ALA A 30 -14.15 -15.03 -1.91
N GLU A 31 -14.12 -13.69 -1.88
CA GLU A 31 -14.43 -12.89 -0.68
C GLU A 31 -15.86 -13.14 -0.19
N ALA A 32 -16.85 -13.15 -1.09
CA ALA A 32 -18.26 -13.40 -0.76
C ALA A 32 -18.52 -14.80 -0.19
N ASN A 33 -17.70 -15.78 -0.59
CA ASN A 33 -17.77 -17.15 -0.10
C ASN A 33 -16.92 -17.40 1.16
N GLY A 34 -16.29 -16.36 1.73
CA GLY A 34 -15.44 -16.50 2.92
C GLY A 34 -14.18 -17.32 2.65
N LEU A 35 -13.59 -17.18 1.47
CA LEU A 35 -12.37 -17.90 1.05
C LEU A 35 -11.16 -16.95 1.00
N PRO A 36 -10.64 -16.48 2.16
CA PRO A 36 -9.57 -15.47 2.20
C PRO A 36 -8.28 -15.97 1.54
N LYS A 37 -7.95 -17.25 1.65
CA LYS A 37 -6.77 -17.83 0.98
C LYS A 37 -6.90 -17.77 -0.54
N THR A 38 -8.05 -18.17 -1.08
CA THR A 38 -8.31 -18.11 -2.52
C THR A 38 -8.34 -16.67 -3.02
N ALA A 39 -8.97 -15.75 -2.26
CA ALA A 39 -8.96 -14.33 -2.61
C ALA A 39 -7.53 -13.76 -2.63
N MET A 40 -6.68 -14.14 -1.67
CA MET A 40 -5.27 -13.75 -1.62
C MET A 40 -4.48 -14.25 -2.84
N GLU A 41 -4.59 -15.53 -3.18
CA GLU A 41 -3.91 -16.14 -4.35
C GLU A 41 -4.38 -15.49 -5.67
N LEU A 42 -5.67 -15.16 -5.79
CA LEU A 42 -6.22 -14.48 -6.97
C LEU A 42 -5.76 -13.01 -7.12
N LEU A 43 -5.30 -12.39 -6.03
CA LEU A 43 -4.80 -11.01 -6.05
C LEU A 43 -3.35 -10.92 -6.54
N GLU A 44 -2.54 -11.96 -6.40
CA GLU A 44 -1.13 -11.98 -6.86
C GLU A 44 -0.97 -11.58 -8.35
N PRO A 45 -1.63 -12.24 -9.32
CA PRO A 45 -1.50 -11.86 -10.72
C PRO A 45 -2.10 -10.48 -11.03
N ILE A 46 -3.03 -9.97 -10.20
CA ILE A 46 -3.55 -8.61 -10.33
C ILE A 46 -2.48 -7.60 -9.91
N VAL A 47 -1.76 -7.85 -8.81
CA VAL A 47 -0.62 -7.03 -8.38
C VAL A 47 0.44 -6.98 -9.48
N GLU A 48 0.88 -8.15 -9.95
CA GLU A 48 1.94 -8.23 -10.98
C GLU A 48 1.54 -7.50 -12.27
N GLY A 49 0.33 -7.75 -12.78
CA GLY A 49 -0.18 -7.11 -13.99
C GLY A 49 -0.37 -5.60 -13.82
N ALA A 50 -0.91 -5.16 -12.67
CA ALA A 50 -1.10 -3.74 -12.41
C ALA A 50 0.23 -2.99 -12.26
N LEU A 51 1.25 -3.60 -11.66
CA LEU A 51 2.60 -3.03 -11.61
C LEU A 51 3.23 -2.96 -13.00
N ALA A 52 3.11 -4.02 -13.82
CA ALA A 52 3.65 -4.06 -15.18
C ALA A 52 3.00 -3.00 -16.08
N ASP A 53 1.69 -2.80 -15.95
CA ASP A 53 0.93 -1.80 -16.69
C ASP A 53 1.04 -0.38 -16.12
N LYS A 54 1.76 -0.21 -15.01
CA LYS A 54 1.84 1.05 -14.24
C LYS A 54 0.47 1.56 -13.76
N ALA A 55 -0.49 0.66 -13.58
CA ALA A 55 -1.79 0.90 -12.96
C ALA A 55 -1.62 0.95 -11.43
N TYR A 56 -0.84 1.91 -10.93
CA TYR A 56 -0.36 1.93 -9.55
C TYR A 56 -1.47 1.96 -8.50
N ALA A 57 -2.60 2.63 -8.76
CA ALA A 57 -3.73 2.64 -7.84
C ALA A 57 -4.36 1.24 -7.68
N GLU A 58 -4.49 0.51 -8.78
CA GLU A 58 -4.97 -0.86 -8.78
C GLU A 58 -3.99 -1.79 -8.06
N ALA A 59 -2.68 -1.61 -8.30
CA ALA A 59 -1.64 -2.36 -7.61
C ALA A 59 -1.71 -2.13 -6.09
N VAL A 60 -1.79 -0.88 -5.63
CA VAL A 60 -1.95 -0.54 -4.20
C VAL A 60 -3.20 -1.20 -3.61
N LYS A 61 -4.33 -1.15 -4.32
CA LYS A 61 -5.58 -1.80 -3.89
C LYS A 61 -5.39 -3.30 -3.73
N ALA A 62 -4.79 -3.95 -4.71
CA ALA A 62 -4.59 -5.40 -4.70
C ALA A 62 -3.61 -5.81 -3.59
N ILE A 63 -2.49 -5.11 -3.43
CA ILE A 63 -1.51 -5.29 -2.34
C ILE A 63 -2.19 -5.20 -0.97
N THR A 64 -2.94 -4.12 -0.75
CA THR A 64 -3.58 -3.84 0.55
C THR A 64 -4.61 -4.92 0.89
N LYS A 65 -5.39 -5.38 -0.08
CA LYS A 65 -6.34 -6.50 0.10
C LYS A 65 -5.63 -7.84 0.33
N LYS A 66 -4.54 -8.10 -0.40
CA LYS A 66 -3.71 -9.32 -0.24
C LYS A 66 -3.20 -9.42 1.19
N ILE A 67 -2.63 -8.33 1.72
CA ILE A 67 -2.13 -8.28 3.10
C ILE A 67 -3.26 -8.49 4.11
N ARG A 68 -4.43 -7.86 3.89
CA ARG A 68 -5.60 -8.06 4.77
C ARG A 68 -6.01 -9.53 4.85
N HIS A 69 -6.11 -10.21 3.71
CA HIS A 69 -6.47 -11.63 3.65
C HIS A 69 -5.39 -12.50 4.28
N HIS A 70 -4.11 -12.21 4.02
CA HIS A 70 -3.00 -12.90 4.68
C HIS A 70 -3.10 -12.79 6.20
N THR A 71 -3.31 -11.59 6.73
CA THR A 71 -3.48 -11.38 8.17
C THR A 71 -4.71 -12.10 8.72
N GLU A 72 -5.83 -12.11 8.00
CA GLU A 72 -7.03 -12.86 8.40
C GLU A 72 -6.74 -14.36 8.56
N ILE A 73 -5.99 -14.95 7.62
CA ILE A 73 -5.56 -16.35 7.67
C ILE A 73 -4.66 -16.63 8.89
N GLN A 74 -3.81 -15.69 9.28
CA GLN A 74 -2.89 -15.82 10.42
C GLN A 74 -3.52 -15.49 11.79
N GLY A 75 -4.82 -15.20 11.84
CA GLY A 75 -5.55 -14.93 13.08
C GLY A 75 -5.85 -13.46 13.36
N GLY A 76 -5.67 -12.58 12.38
CA GLY A 76 -6.24 -11.22 12.40
C GLY A 76 -5.45 -10.17 13.18
N LYS A 77 -4.17 -10.42 13.47
CA LYS A 77 -3.37 -9.52 14.31
C LYS A 77 -2.95 -8.25 13.59
N ALA A 78 -3.22 -7.11 14.19
CA ALA A 78 -2.93 -5.80 13.60
C ALA A 78 -1.43 -5.54 13.43
N GLU A 79 -0.60 -6.08 14.32
CA GLU A 79 0.86 -6.02 14.24
C GLU A 79 1.43 -6.81 13.04
N GLU A 80 0.85 -7.96 12.72
CA GLU A 80 1.27 -8.77 11.57
C GLU A 80 0.95 -8.06 10.26
N LYS A 81 -0.21 -7.40 10.20
CA LYS A 81 -0.61 -6.55 9.07
C LYS A 81 0.39 -5.43 8.82
N ILE A 82 0.85 -4.75 9.88
CA ILE A 82 1.88 -3.70 9.80
C ILE A 82 3.20 -4.27 9.27
N GLY A 83 3.68 -5.39 9.85
CA GLY A 83 4.92 -6.03 9.41
C GLY A 83 4.90 -6.50 7.95
N ASN A 84 3.78 -7.06 7.50
CA ASN A 84 3.61 -7.48 6.11
C ASN A 84 3.66 -6.30 5.12
N LEU A 85 3.08 -5.15 5.48
CA LEU A 85 3.16 -3.96 4.62
C LEU A 85 4.55 -3.33 4.62
N GLN A 86 5.28 -3.39 5.74
CA GLN A 86 6.69 -2.98 5.77
C GLN A 86 7.53 -3.79 4.78
N ALA A 87 7.37 -5.12 4.78
CA ALA A 87 8.06 -5.99 3.84
C ALA A 87 7.68 -5.67 2.37
N GLU A 88 6.38 -5.50 2.08
CA GLU A 88 5.95 -5.18 0.72
C GLU A 88 6.50 -3.82 0.23
N ILE A 89 6.65 -2.83 1.13
CA ILE A 89 7.24 -1.53 0.79
C ILE A 89 8.71 -1.65 0.37
N GLU A 90 9.46 -2.61 0.91
CA GLU A 90 10.87 -2.83 0.55
C GLU A 90 11.00 -3.25 -0.92
N ASP A 91 10.08 -4.11 -1.38
CA ASP A 91 10.08 -4.68 -2.74
C ASP A 91 9.26 -3.89 -3.76
N ALA A 92 8.41 -2.95 -3.32
CA ALA A 92 7.56 -2.16 -4.21
C ALA A 92 8.37 -1.22 -5.13
N PRO A 93 7.84 -0.85 -6.32
CA PRO A 93 8.45 0.21 -7.13
C PRO A 93 8.40 1.58 -6.43
N ASP A 94 9.37 2.44 -6.73
CA ASP A 94 9.49 3.78 -6.11
C ASP A 94 8.26 4.66 -6.35
N GLU A 95 7.51 4.44 -7.43
CA GLU A 95 6.26 5.15 -7.73
C GLU A 95 5.11 4.76 -6.80
N VAL A 96 5.14 3.53 -6.26
CA VAL A 96 4.08 2.97 -5.40
C VAL A 96 4.40 3.18 -3.92
N LYS A 97 5.69 3.19 -3.56
CA LYS A 97 6.17 3.36 -2.17
C LYS A 97 5.50 4.52 -1.43
N PRO A 98 5.39 5.76 -1.96
CA PRO A 98 4.81 6.87 -1.21
C PRO A 98 3.38 6.61 -0.73
N ILE A 99 2.57 5.93 -1.54
CA ILE A 99 1.19 5.60 -1.17
C ILE A 99 1.17 4.48 -0.13
N LEU A 100 1.98 3.43 -0.30
CA LEU A 100 2.09 2.37 0.70
C LEU A 100 2.61 2.89 2.04
N GLN A 101 3.54 3.86 2.04
CA GLN A 101 4.01 4.57 3.24
C GLN A 101 2.87 5.34 3.92
N THR A 102 1.99 5.97 3.15
CA THR A 102 0.78 6.64 3.68
C THR A 102 -0.16 5.64 4.34
N ILE A 103 -0.39 4.49 3.69
CA ILE A 103 -1.23 3.41 4.24
C ILE A 103 -0.60 2.84 5.53
N LEU A 104 0.72 2.65 5.55
CA LEU A 104 1.46 2.17 6.71
C LEU A 104 1.34 3.13 7.88
N ALA A 105 1.51 4.43 7.65
CA ALA A 105 1.31 5.47 8.67
C ALA A 105 -0.12 5.42 9.24
N HIS A 106 -1.12 5.25 8.37
CA HIS A 106 -2.51 5.12 8.80
C HIS A 106 -2.77 3.83 9.60
N TRP A 107 -2.11 2.73 9.27
CA TRP A 107 -2.22 1.48 10.04
C TRP A 107 -1.55 1.58 11.41
N TYR A 108 -0.40 2.26 11.52
CA TYR A 108 0.18 2.60 12.81
C TYR A 108 -0.74 3.49 13.64
N TRP A 109 -1.34 4.52 13.03
CA TRP A 109 -2.31 5.37 13.70
C TRP A 109 -3.51 4.57 14.22
N HIS A 110 -4.08 3.70 13.39
CA HIS A 110 -5.19 2.85 13.80
C HIS A 110 -4.80 1.90 14.93
N PHE A 111 -3.62 1.28 14.86
CA PHE A 111 -3.09 0.44 15.93
C PHE A 111 -2.95 1.23 17.24
N PHE A 112 -2.40 2.44 17.18
CA PHE A 112 -2.31 3.36 18.31
C PHE A 112 -3.68 3.65 18.90
N GLN A 113 -4.68 4.00 18.08
CA GLN A 113 -6.03 4.31 18.55
C GLN A 113 -6.67 3.11 19.26
N GLN A 114 -6.53 1.91 18.70
CA GLN A 114 -7.07 0.68 19.30
C GLN A 114 -6.37 0.28 20.61
N ASN A 115 -5.10 0.61 20.75
CA ASN A 115 -4.28 0.25 21.91
C ASN A 115 -3.94 1.45 22.81
N ARG A 116 -4.68 2.57 22.68
CA ARG A 116 -4.32 3.85 23.29
C ARG A 116 -4.10 3.75 24.80
N TRP A 117 -4.96 3.01 25.50
CA TRP A 117 -4.88 2.81 26.95
C TRP A 117 -3.53 2.23 27.40
N ARG A 118 -2.97 1.29 26.63
CA ARG A 118 -1.68 0.65 26.92
C ARG A 118 -0.53 1.63 26.76
N PHE A 119 -0.55 2.45 25.70
CA PHE A 119 0.47 3.47 25.48
C PHE A 119 0.49 4.54 26.57
N MET A 120 -0.67 4.83 27.19
CA MET A 120 -0.74 5.75 28.34
C MET A 120 -0.22 5.14 29.65
N GLN A 121 -0.22 3.81 29.78
CA GLN A 121 0.19 3.10 31.00
C GLN A 121 1.68 2.78 31.04
N ARG A 122 2.37 2.87 29.91
CA ARG A 122 3.81 2.59 29.84
C ARG A 122 4.64 3.81 30.22
N THR A 123 5.50 3.62 31.22
CA THR A 123 6.65 4.49 31.44
C THR A 123 7.71 4.23 30.38
N GLN A 124 8.40 5.29 29.95
CA GLN A 124 9.57 5.18 29.07
C GLN A 124 10.63 4.31 29.76
N THR A 125 10.71 3.05 29.37
CA THR A 125 11.85 2.20 29.70
C THR A 125 12.93 2.56 28.68
N GLY A 126 14.08 3.05 29.14
CA GLY A 126 15.21 3.45 28.28
C GLY A 126 15.86 2.30 27.48
N GLU A 127 15.24 1.12 27.41
CA GLU A 127 15.62 0.05 26.52
C GLU A 127 15.14 0.35 25.10
N ALA A 128 16.00 0.09 24.12
CA ALA A 128 15.64 0.19 22.72
C ALA A 128 14.53 -0.83 22.41
N ALA A 129 13.30 -0.34 22.25
CA ALA A 129 12.21 -1.18 21.78
C ALA A 129 12.53 -1.63 20.35
N GLY A 130 12.70 -2.94 20.14
CA GLY A 130 12.99 -3.54 18.84
C GLY A 130 11.82 -3.39 17.85
N ASN A 131 11.74 -4.27 16.86
CA ASN A 131 10.68 -4.21 15.82
C ASN A 131 9.30 -4.65 16.32
N ASP A 132 9.20 -5.18 17.54
CA ASP A 132 7.94 -5.52 18.14
C ASP A 132 7.17 -4.24 18.51
N ILE A 133 6.08 -3.93 17.79
CA ILE A 133 5.21 -2.79 18.08
C ILE A 133 4.52 -2.91 19.46
N MET A 134 4.33 -4.14 19.94
CA MET A 134 3.91 -4.42 21.32
C MET A 134 5.03 -4.04 22.30
N SER A 135 6.23 -3.76 21.85
CA SER A 135 7.34 -3.09 22.51
C SER A 135 7.07 -1.69 23.02
N TRP A 136 6.38 -0.93 22.18
CA TRP A 136 6.67 0.49 22.05
C TRP A 136 6.00 1.35 23.12
N ASP A 137 6.64 2.48 23.39
CA ASP A 137 6.06 3.58 24.17
C ASP A 137 5.33 4.59 23.26
N LEU A 138 4.71 5.59 23.88
CA LEU A 138 3.97 6.63 23.17
C LEU A 138 4.85 7.44 22.22
N ALA A 139 6.08 7.78 22.63
CA ALA A 139 6.96 8.61 21.81
C ALA A 139 7.39 7.87 20.54
N ARG A 140 7.70 6.57 20.67
CA ARG A 140 8.12 5.70 19.58
C ARG A 140 7.03 5.51 18.53
N ILE A 141 5.80 5.19 18.94
CA ILE A 141 4.70 4.98 17.98
C ILE A 141 4.35 6.26 17.24
N LEU A 142 4.35 7.42 17.91
CA LEU A 142 4.11 8.72 17.26
C LEU A 142 5.25 9.09 16.30
N ALA A 143 6.51 8.79 16.66
CA ALA A 143 7.66 9.03 15.80
C ALA A 143 7.63 8.17 14.52
N GLU A 144 7.21 6.90 14.60
CA GLU A 144 7.07 6.06 13.40
C GLU A 144 5.91 6.53 12.51
N ILE A 145 4.77 6.96 13.09
CA ILE A 145 3.68 7.57 12.32
C ILE A 145 4.17 8.81 11.55
N ASP A 146 4.85 9.72 12.25
CA ASP A 146 5.39 10.95 11.65
C ASP A 146 6.43 10.66 10.56
N LYS A 147 7.34 9.73 10.82
CA LYS A 147 8.35 9.27 9.85
C LYS A 147 7.71 8.75 8.57
N HIS A 148 6.69 7.90 8.67
CA HIS A 148 6.05 7.31 7.50
C HIS A 148 5.25 8.34 6.70
N PHE A 149 4.52 9.26 7.35
CA PHE A 149 3.88 10.38 6.66
C PHE A 149 4.90 11.32 6.01
N SER A 150 5.97 11.67 6.71
CA SER A 150 7.04 12.53 6.19
C SER A 150 7.73 11.90 4.98
N THR A 151 7.97 10.59 5.02
CA THR A 151 8.54 9.82 3.90
C THR A 151 7.62 9.83 2.70
N ALA A 152 6.31 9.63 2.90
CA ALA A 152 5.33 9.71 1.83
C ALA A 152 5.29 11.11 1.19
N LEU A 153 5.23 12.16 2.02
CA LEU A 153 5.13 13.55 1.57
C LEU A 153 6.41 14.08 0.92
N ALA A 154 7.58 13.49 1.20
CA ALA A 154 8.83 13.82 0.50
C ALA A 154 8.74 13.56 -1.01
N ALA A 155 7.86 12.67 -1.45
CA ALA A 155 7.54 12.43 -2.86
C ALA A 155 6.47 13.40 -3.43
N GLY A 156 6.27 14.56 -2.80
CA GLY A 156 5.16 15.48 -3.07
C GLY A 156 4.97 15.85 -4.54
N GLU A 157 6.04 16.11 -5.30
CA GLU A 157 5.93 16.42 -6.73
C GLU A 157 5.39 15.25 -7.56
N ASN A 158 5.68 14.01 -7.17
CA ASN A 158 5.18 12.82 -7.86
C ASN A 158 3.74 12.54 -7.46
N LEU A 159 3.42 12.65 -6.17
CA LEU A 159 2.06 12.48 -5.65
C LEU A 159 1.07 13.48 -6.27
N GLN A 160 1.48 14.74 -6.45
CA GLN A 160 0.65 15.76 -7.10
C GLN A 160 0.35 15.48 -8.57
N LYS A 161 1.18 14.71 -9.26
CA LYS A 161 0.98 14.32 -10.67
C LYS A 161 0.05 13.12 -10.80
N MET A 162 -0.25 12.42 -9.70
CA MET A 162 -1.14 11.27 -9.73
C MET A 162 -2.59 11.75 -9.85
N SER A 163 -3.33 11.11 -10.74
CA SER A 163 -4.77 11.37 -10.89
C SER A 163 -5.50 10.86 -9.65
N ILE A 164 -6.15 11.78 -8.91
CA ILE A 164 -6.99 11.41 -7.76
C ILE A 164 -8.13 10.47 -8.18
N ALA A 165 -8.61 10.58 -9.42
CA ALA A 165 -9.65 9.72 -9.96
C ALA A 165 -9.26 8.24 -9.85
N ASP A 166 -7.99 7.92 -10.08
CA ASP A 166 -7.45 6.55 -10.05
C ASP A 166 -7.52 5.94 -8.63
N TYR A 167 -7.54 6.79 -7.59
CA TYR A 167 -7.57 6.41 -6.17
C TYR A 167 -8.97 6.53 -5.55
N THR A 168 -10.00 6.89 -6.32
CA THR A 168 -11.34 7.14 -5.76
C THR A 168 -11.88 5.92 -5.02
N GLU A 169 -11.69 4.72 -5.56
CA GLU A 169 -12.10 3.46 -4.90
C GLU A 169 -11.31 3.11 -3.64
N LEU A 170 -10.14 3.74 -3.43
CA LEU A 170 -9.33 3.58 -2.22
C LEU A 170 -9.69 4.61 -1.13
N LEU A 171 -10.33 5.72 -1.51
CA LEU A 171 -10.63 6.85 -0.63
C LEU A 171 -12.08 6.87 -0.12
N THR A 172 -12.94 5.99 -0.62
CA THR A 172 -14.37 5.85 -0.25
C THR A 172 -14.63 4.53 0.46
#